data_AF-A0A2H6AJP9-F1
#
_entry.id   AF-A0A2H6AJP9-F1
#
_cell.length_a   1.000
_cell.length_b   1.000
_cell.length_c   1.000
_cell.angle_alpha   90.00
_cell.angle_beta   90.00
_cell.angle_gamma   90.00
#
_symmetry.space_group_name_H-M   'P 1'
#
loop_
_entity.id
_entity.type
_entity.pdbx_description
1 polymer ?
#
loop_
_entity_poly.entity_id
_entity_poly.type
_entity_poly.pdbx_seq_one_letter_code
_entity_poly.pdbx_strand_id
1 'polypeptide(L)'
;MEGKEQISGVMGSVVSAFNMGVSARQQAEGKSVVDVAHELGQIIYSNLTRIYGSQQKEELILANTEYFLQIALLGYIIPGICAYDEGLKNRLFALIEAKLNQVQQKDKPPSTGGRIITP
;
A
#
# COMPACT_ATOMS: atom_id res chain seq x y z
N MET A 1 -7.07 0.77 -23.20
CA MET A 1 -7.56 -0.19 -22.19
C MET A 1 -6.51 -0.49 -21.12
N GLU A 2 -5.22 -0.28 -21.40
CA GLU A 2 -4.06 -0.57 -20.50
C GLU A 2 -4.07 0.14 -19.13
N GLY A 3 -4.65 1.34 -19.00
CA GLY A 3 -4.68 2.06 -17.71
C GLY A 3 -5.55 1.38 -16.65
N LYS A 4 -6.70 0.80 -17.05
CA LYS A 4 -7.63 0.13 -16.11
C LYS A 4 -7.07 -1.16 -15.52
N GLU A 5 -6.28 -1.90 -16.30
CA GLU A 5 -5.64 -3.15 -15.84
C GLU A 5 -4.51 -2.87 -14.84
N GLN A 6 -3.70 -1.82 -15.08
CA GLN A 6 -2.69 -1.38 -14.12
C GLN A 6 -3.30 -0.91 -12.79
N ILE A 7 -4.41 -0.16 -12.83
CA ILE A 7 -5.12 0.27 -11.61
C ILE A 7 -5.68 -0.94 -10.84
N SER A 8 -6.19 -1.95 -11.55
CA SER A 8 -6.68 -3.19 -10.93
C SER A 8 -5.56 -3.95 -10.20
N GLY A 9 -4.36 -4.05 -10.80
CA GLY A 9 -3.19 -4.66 -10.15
C GLY A 9 -2.70 -3.86 -8.95
N VAL A 10 -2.70 -2.52 -9.06
CA VAL A 10 -2.33 -1.62 -7.95
C VAL A 10 -3.29 -1.75 -6.78
N MET A 11 -4.60 -1.76 -7.05
CA MET A 11 -5.60 -1.92 -5.99
C MET A 11 -5.55 -3.29 -5.33
N GLY A 12 -5.20 -4.36 -6.05
CA GLY A 12 -4.93 -5.66 -5.43
C GLY A 12 -3.81 -5.58 -4.38
N SER A 13 -2.74 -4.85 -4.68
CA SER A 13 -1.62 -4.64 -3.75
C SER A 13 -1.99 -3.73 -2.57
N VAL A 14 -2.82 -2.72 -2.79
CA VAL A 14 -3.39 -1.87 -1.72
C VAL A 14 -4.24 -2.71 -0.76
N VAL A 15 -5.13 -3.55 -1.27
CA VAL A 15 -5.96 -4.44 -0.44
C VAL A 15 -5.10 -5.42 0.34
N SER A 16 -4.08 -6.00 -0.29
CA SER A 16 -3.14 -6.91 0.37
C SER A 16 -2.39 -6.21 1.51
N ALA A 17 -1.86 -5.02 1.28
CA ALA A 17 -1.17 -4.24 2.31
C ALA A 17 -2.10 -3.88 3.48
N PHE A 18 -3.34 -3.45 3.20
CA PHE A 18 -4.32 -3.15 4.24
C PHE A 18 -4.61 -4.37 5.10
N ASN A 19 -4.84 -5.54 4.48
CA ASN A 19 -5.11 -6.79 5.18
C ASN A 19 -3.90 -7.31 5.98
N MET A 20 -2.68 -7.00 5.54
CA MET A 20 -1.47 -7.27 6.30
C MET A 20 -1.48 -6.51 7.63
N GLY A 21 -1.88 -5.24 7.60
CA GLY A 21 -2.08 -4.42 8.80
C GLY A 21 -3.16 -4.95 9.74
N VAL A 22 -4.31 -5.36 9.19
CA VAL A 22 -5.40 -5.97 9.97
C VAL A 22 -4.92 -7.24 10.66
N SER A 23 -4.21 -8.10 9.93
CA SER A 23 -3.63 -9.33 10.48
C SER A 23 -2.61 -9.04 11.59
N ALA A 24 -1.74 -8.05 11.39
CA ALA A 24 -0.79 -7.62 12.40
C ALA A 24 -1.51 -7.16 13.68
N ARG A 25 -2.64 -6.42 13.57
CA ARG A 25 -3.41 -5.97 14.74
C ARG A 25 -3.98 -7.12 15.54
N GLN A 26 -4.46 -8.17 14.89
CA GLN A 26 -4.98 -9.37 15.54
C GLN A 26 -3.89 -10.15 16.30
N GLN A 27 -2.62 -9.97 15.93
CA GLN A 27 -1.47 -10.68 16.50
C GLN A 27 -0.62 -9.79 17.44
N ALA A 28 -0.90 -8.50 17.51
CA ALA A 28 -0.04 -7.49 18.15
C ALA A 28 -0.31 -7.27 19.64
N GLU A 29 -0.57 -8.32 20.42
CA GLU A 29 -0.68 -8.16 21.88
C GLU A 29 0.57 -7.48 22.45
N GLY A 30 0.41 -6.29 23.00
CA GLY A 30 1.48 -5.51 23.65
C GLY A 30 2.49 -4.81 22.73
N LYS A 31 2.38 -4.90 21.40
CA LYS A 31 3.31 -4.20 20.49
C LYS A 31 2.95 -2.73 20.31
N SER A 32 3.95 -1.85 20.28
CA SER A 32 3.71 -0.45 19.92
C SER A 32 3.46 -0.29 18.42
N VAL A 33 2.81 0.80 18.02
CA VAL A 33 2.62 1.14 16.60
C VAL A 33 3.97 1.27 15.87
N VAL A 34 5.02 1.74 16.57
CA VAL A 34 6.36 1.92 16.01
C VAL A 34 7.00 0.56 15.70
N ASP A 35 6.88 -0.41 16.61
CA ASP A 35 7.41 -1.76 16.40
C ASP A 35 6.72 -2.44 15.21
N VAL A 36 5.40 -2.31 15.15
CA VAL A 36 4.60 -2.85 14.03
C VAL A 36 4.97 -2.17 12.71
N ALA A 37 5.17 -0.84 12.71
CA ALA A 37 5.60 -0.12 11.51
C ALA A 37 6.97 -0.62 11.02
N HIS A 38 7.90 -0.89 11.93
CA HIS A 38 9.21 -1.44 11.59
C HIS A 38 9.09 -2.85 10.99
N GLU A 39 8.38 -3.75 11.64
CA GLU A 39 8.16 -5.13 11.17
C GLU A 39 7.49 -5.16 9.79
N LEU A 40 6.37 -4.44 9.63
CA LEU A 40 5.66 -4.37 8.36
C LEU A 40 6.51 -3.74 7.26
N GLY A 41 7.27 -2.69 7.57
CA GLY A 41 8.18 -2.05 6.63
C GLY A 41 9.23 -3.01 6.09
N GLN A 42 9.84 -3.81 6.97
CA GLN A 42 10.82 -4.83 6.56
C GLN A 42 10.20 -5.94 5.72
N ILE A 43 9.01 -6.42 6.07
CA ILE A 43 8.29 -7.45 5.29
C ILE A 43 7.97 -6.93 3.89
N ILE A 44 7.42 -5.71 3.80
CA ILE A 44 7.05 -5.09 2.53
C ILE A 44 8.28 -4.84 1.67
N TYR A 45 9.34 -4.25 2.23
CA TYR A 45 10.60 -4.03 1.51
C TYR A 45 11.19 -5.33 0.99
N SER A 46 11.29 -6.36 1.84
CA SER A 46 11.82 -7.67 1.44
C SER A 46 11.02 -8.29 0.31
N ASN A 47 9.69 -8.18 0.35
CA ASN A 47 8.82 -8.68 -0.71
C ASN A 47 9.01 -7.94 -2.03
N LEU A 48 9.05 -6.60 -2.01
CA LEU A 48 9.25 -5.79 -3.20
C LEU A 48 10.64 -6.02 -3.81
N THR A 49 11.69 -6.05 -2.98
CA THR A 49 13.06 -6.33 -3.43
C THR A 49 13.18 -7.72 -4.04
N ARG A 50 12.54 -8.74 -3.45
CA ARG A 50 12.54 -10.10 -4.00
C ARG A 50 11.91 -10.17 -5.39
N ILE A 51 10.84 -9.40 -5.64
CA ILE A 51 10.09 -9.46 -6.89
C ILE A 51 10.72 -8.53 -7.96
N TYR A 52 11.14 -7.32 -7.57
CA TYR A 52 11.52 -6.25 -8.49
C TYR A 52 12.97 -5.77 -8.37
N GLY A 53 13.73 -6.25 -7.39
CA GLY A 53 15.06 -5.74 -7.05
C GLY A 53 16.07 -5.76 -8.20
N SER A 54 15.94 -6.70 -9.13
CA SER A 54 16.81 -6.80 -10.32
C SER A 54 16.36 -5.93 -11.50
N GLN A 55 15.13 -5.40 -11.45
CA GLN A 55 14.48 -4.71 -12.58
C GLN A 55 14.25 -3.23 -12.33
N GLN A 56 14.26 -2.80 -11.06
CA GLN A 56 13.84 -1.47 -10.65
C GLN A 56 14.90 -0.79 -9.79
N LYS A 57 14.91 0.54 -9.83
CA LYS A 57 15.79 1.34 -8.97
C LYS A 57 15.38 1.18 -7.51
N GLU A 58 16.37 1.14 -6.62
CA GLU A 58 16.15 1.04 -5.17
C GLU A 58 15.26 2.17 -4.63
N GLU A 59 15.43 3.40 -5.12
CA GLU A 59 14.58 4.54 -4.77
C GLU A 59 13.09 4.29 -5.05
N LEU A 60 12.75 3.60 -6.15
CA LEU A 60 11.38 3.25 -6.47
C LEU A 60 10.85 2.16 -5.52
N ILE A 61 11.70 1.20 -5.16
CA ILE A 61 11.35 0.15 -4.20
C ILE A 61 11.04 0.79 -2.84
N LEU A 62 11.91 1.68 -2.36
CA LEU A 62 11.73 2.39 -1.09
C LEU A 62 10.45 3.24 -1.08
N ALA A 63 10.18 3.99 -2.15
CA ALA A 63 8.96 4.79 -2.25
C ALA A 63 7.69 3.92 -2.24
N ASN A 64 7.72 2.75 -2.90
CA ASN A 64 6.61 1.80 -2.87
C ASN A 64 6.48 1.15 -1.49
N THR A 65 7.59 0.81 -0.83
CA THR A 65 7.58 0.32 0.55
C THR A 65 6.89 1.30 1.47
N GLU A 66 7.24 2.58 1.40
CA GLU A 66 6.63 3.60 2.24
C GLU A 66 5.12 3.73 1.97
N TYR A 67 4.72 3.75 0.70
CA TYR A 67 3.31 3.83 0.34
C TYR A 67 2.51 2.63 0.88
N PHE A 68 2.97 1.40 0.67
CA PHE A 68 2.27 0.22 1.17
C PHE A 68 2.33 0.12 2.69
N LEU A 69 3.39 0.60 3.34
CA LEU A 69 3.46 0.68 4.79
C LEU A 69 2.40 1.63 5.35
N GLN A 70 2.19 2.80 4.73
CA GLN A 70 1.11 3.71 5.12
C GLN A 70 -0.26 3.03 5.01
N ILE A 71 -0.52 2.30 3.93
CA ILE A 71 -1.77 1.53 3.75
C ILE A 71 -1.91 0.42 4.80
N ALA A 72 -0.83 -0.32 5.09
CA ALA A 72 -0.84 -1.34 6.12
C ALA A 72 -1.09 -0.75 7.52
N LEU A 73 -0.51 0.41 7.82
CA LEU A 73 -0.76 1.10 9.09
C LEU A 73 -2.22 1.57 9.23
N LEU A 74 -2.89 1.96 8.14
CA LEU A 74 -4.34 2.21 8.18
C LEU A 74 -5.12 0.94 8.58
N GLY A 75 -4.76 -0.21 8.00
CA GLY A 75 -5.35 -1.50 8.35
C GLY A 75 -5.07 -1.93 9.79
N TYR A 76 -3.93 -1.56 10.34
CA TYR A 76 -3.57 -1.83 11.73
C TYR A 76 -4.30 -0.92 12.73
N ILE A 77 -4.38 0.37 12.43
CA ILE A 77 -4.84 1.41 13.36
C ILE A 77 -6.37 1.45 13.44
N ILE A 78 -7.07 1.43 12.30
CA ILE A 78 -8.53 1.64 12.25
C ILE A 78 -9.30 0.68 13.18
N PRO A 79 -9.03 -0.65 13.19
CA PRO A 79 -9.72 -1.58 14.09
C PRO A 79 -9.46 -1.33 15.58
N GLY A 80 -8.39 -0.60 15.92
CA GLY A 80 -8.08 -0.21 17.28
C GLY A 80 -8.75 1.09 17.75
N ILE A 81 -9.30 1.89 16.84
CA ILE A 81 -9.91 3.20 17.11
C ILE A 81 -11.44 3.13 16.99
N CYS A 82 -11.97 2.41 16.01
CA CYS A 82 -13.41 2.29 15.80
C CYS A 82 -13.83 0.85 15.53
N ALA A 83 -15.12 0.57 15.74
CA ALA A 83 -15.70 -0.71 15.34
C ALA A 83 -15.53 -0.94 13.84
N TYR A 84 -15.52 -2.22 13.46
CA TYR A 84 -15.45 -2.59 12.06
C TYR A 84 -16.69 -2.08 11.31
N ASP A 85 -16.46 -1.23 10.31
CA ASP A 85 -17.49 -0.73 9.41
C ASP A 85 -17.09 -0.99 7.96
N GLU A 86 -17.87 -1.85 7.31
CA GLU A 86 -17.71 -2.19 5.89
C GLU A 86 -17.85 -0.96 4.99
N GLY A 87 -18.74 -0.02 5.35
CA GLY A 87 -18.96 1.23 4.62
C GLY A 87 -17.70 2.10 4.56
N LEU A 88 -17.05 2.29 5.71
CA LEU A 88 -15.81 3.03 5.86
C LEU A 88 -14.67 2.38 5.08
N LYS A 89 -14.50 1.06 5.20
CA LYS A 89 -13.48 0.30 4.45
C LYS A 89 -13.66 0.48 2.95
N ASN A 90 -14.89 0.30 2.45
CA ASN A 90 -15.18 0.42 1.02
C ASN A 90 -15.00 1.86 0.53
N ARG A 91 -15.40 2.85 1.33
CA ARG A 91 -15.20 4.27 1.01
C ARG A 91 -13.71 4.63 0.98
N LEU A 92 -12.91 4.11 1.90
CA LEU A 92 -11.47 4.31 1.94
C LEU A 92 -10.82 3.78 0.65
N PHE A 93 -11.13 2.55 0.25
CA PHE A 93 -10.58 1.98 -0.98
C PHE A 93 -11.02 2.74 -2.24
N ALA A 94 -12.27 3.18 -2.31
CA ALA A 94 -12.74 4.01 -3.43
C ALA A 94 -11.99 5.36 -3.50
N LEU A 95 -11.68 5.97 -2.36
CA LEU A 95 -10.90 7.22 -2.30
C LEU A 95 -9.44 7.01 -2.71
N ILE A 96 -8.84 5.88 -2.32
CA ILE A 96 -7.48 5.52 -2.75
C ILE A 96 -7.44 5.29 -4.26
N GLU A 97 -8.37 4.52 -4.81
CA GLU A 97 -8.48 4.28 -6.25
C GLU A 97 -8.66 5.60 -7.02
N ALA A 98 -9.53 6.49 -6.55
CA ALA A 98 -9.74 7.80 -7.15
C ALA A 98 -8.44 8.65 -7.13
N LYS A 99 -7.66 8.60 -6.05
CA LYS A 99 -6.36 9.30 -5.96
C LYS A 99 -5.36 8.75 -6.97
N LEU A 100 -5.25 7.42 -7.09
CA LEU A 100 -4.39 6.75 -8.06
C LEU A 100 -4.75 7.16 -9.50
N ASN A 101 -6.05 7.22 -9.80
CA ASN A 101 -6.57 7.64 -11.11
C ASN A 101 -6.21 9.10 -11.43
N GLN A 102 -6.23 10.00 -10.44
CA GLN A 102 -5.85 11.40 -10.63
C GLN A 102 -4.36 11.57 -10.94
N VAL A 103 -3.49 10.77 -10.30
CA VAL A 103 -2.04 10.80 -10.56
C VAL A 103 -1.76 10.34 -12.00
N GLN A 104 -2.37 9.24 -12.44
CA GLN A 104 -2.16 8.72 -13.81
C GLN A 104 -2.69 9.65 -14.91
N GLN A 105 -3.76 10.41 -14.65
CA GLN A 105 -4.28 11.38 -15.64
C GLN A 105 -3.37 12.60 -15.82
N LYS A 106 -2.52 12.92 -14.85
CA LYS A 106 -1.52 13.99 -14.96
C LYS A 106 -0.25 13.56 -15.72
N ASP A 107 0.01 12.26 -15.87
CA ASP A 107 1.24 11.70 -16.47
C ASP A 107 1.21 11.52 -18.02
N LYS A 108 0.57 12.44 -18.76
CA LYS A 108 0.90 12.66 -20.19
C LYS A 108 1.99 13.76 -20.27
N PRO A 109 3.15 13.50 -20.90
CA PRO A 109 4.51 13.70 -20.33
C PRO A 109 5.12 15.13 -20.50
N PRO A 110 6.28 15.48 -19.87
CA PRO A 110 7.34 14.57 -19.40
C PRO A 110 7.92 14.73 -17.97
N SER A 111 8.36 13.56 -17.47
CA SER A 111 9.52 13.29 -16.60
C SER A 111 9.34 13.17 -15.08
N THR A 112 9.74 11.99 -14.59
CA THR A 112 10.38 11.63 -13.31
C THR A 112 9.60 11.72 -12.00
N GLY A 113 9.17 10.53 -11.52
CA GLY A 113 8.92 10.26 -10.10
C GLY A 113 7.47 9.88 -9.81
N GLY A 114 7.19 8.60 -9.59
CA GLY A 114 5.88 8.19 -9.06
C GLY A 114 5.21 6.98 -9.72
N ARG A 115 5.95 6.10 -10.42
CA ARG A 115 5.37 4.82 -10.83
C ARG A 115 5.32 3.88 -9.63
N ILE A 116 4.12 3.68 -9.10
CA ILE A 116 3.82 2.56 -8.21
C ILE A 116 3.96 1.27 -9.03
N ILE A 117 4.68 0.28 -8.50
CA ILE A 117 5.02 -0.97 -9.19
C ILE A 117 4.28 -2.09 -8.48
N THR A 118 3.51 -2.88 -9.24
CA THR A 118 2.74 -4.02 -8.72
C THR A 118 2.85 -5.25 -9.59
N PRO A 119 2.51 -6.46 -9.08
CA PRO A 119 2.48 -7.69 -9.87
C PRO A 119 1.44 -7.65 -10.97
#